data_AF-A0A535LH74-F1
#
_entry.id   AF-A0A535LH74-F1
#
_cell.length_a   1.000
_cell.length_b   1.000
_cell.length_c   1.000
_cell.angle_alpha   90.00
_cell.angle_beta   90.00
_cell.angle_gamma   90.00
#
_symmetry.space_group_name_H-M   'P 1'
#
loop_
_entity.id
_entity.type
_entity.pdbx_description
1 polymer ?
#
loop_
_entity_poly.entity_id
_entity_poly.type
_entity_poly.pdbx_seq_one_letter_code
_entity_poly.pdbx_strand_id
1 'polypeptide(L)'
;MNTNRWWQRTTTCIIPAFLILFLLLTACSIPGGIGSGGGTPPQTSHTPAAASATQPDPAKNDTCPDLSGYPTAGVDCYTPYQFRVAYGVEALMQKGFTGKGQTIVDIVSFGSPTLQQDMDAFDQQFGLPPIKIQIMNPLGSKPFDPS
;
A
#
# COMPACT_ATOMS: atom_id res chain seq x y z
N MET A 1 -47.18 -43.97 18.73
CA MET A 1 -45.89 -43.31 18.39
C MET A 1 -46.20 -41.91 17.88
N ASN A 2 -45.56 -40.89 18.45
CA ASN A 2 -45.96 -39.49 18.40
C ASN A 2 -44.85 -38.67 17.71
N THR A 3 -45.02 -38.35 16.42
CA THR A 3 -43.96 -37.83 15.52
C THR A 3 -43.89 -36.31 15.38
N ASN A 4 -44.71 -35.54 16.11
CA ASN A 4 -44.94 -34.13 15.74
C ASN A 4 -44.24 -33.10 16.64
N ARG A 5 -43.38 -33.53 17.57
CA ARG A 5 -42.71 -32.63 18.54
C ARG A 5 -41.44 -31.95 18.03
N TRP A 6 -40.84 -32.44 16.94
CA TRP A 6 -39.55 -31.91 16.45
C TRP A 6 -39.71 -30.59 15.66
N TRP A 7 -40.87 -30.38 15.02
CA TRP A 7 -41.12 -29.21 14.17
C TRP A 7 -41.62 -27.96 14.91
N GLN A 8 -42.08 -28.08 16.17
CA GLN A 8 -42.53 -26.92 16.97
C GLN A 8 -41.40 -26.24 17.75
N ARG A 9 -40.26 -26.91 17.96
CA ARG A 9 -39.14 -26.36 18.73
C ARG A 9 -38.24 -25.43 17.92
N THR A 10 -38.13 -25.65 16.61
CA THR A 10 -37.26 -24.85 15.72
C THR A 10 -37.94 -23.58 15.19
N THR A 11 -39.28 -23.57 15.05
CA THR A 11 -40.04 -22.42 14.54
C THR A 11 -40.12 -21.24 15.53
N THR A 12 -40.01 -21.50 16.84
CA THR A 12 -40.29 -20.48 17.87
C THR A 12 -39.14 -19.48 18.07
N CYS A 13 -37.92 -19.77 17.60
CA CYS A 13 -36.76 -18.86 17.73
C CYS A 13 -36.39 -18.12 16.43
N ILE A 14 -36.78 -18.64 15.26
CA ILE A 14 -36.38 -18.05 13.96
C ILE A 14 -37.27 -16.84 13.61
N ILE A 15 -38.55 -16.88 13.98
CA ILE A 15 -39.52 -15.82 13.68
C ILE A 15 -39.19 -14.47 14.33
N PRO A 16 -38.82 -14.36 15.63
CA PRO A 16 -38.46 -13.06 16.21
C PRO A 16 -37.13 -12.51 15.66
N ALA A 17 -36.16 -13.37 15.33
CA ALA A 17 -34.88 -12.94 14.77
C ALA A 17 -35.02 -12.35 13.35
N PHE A 18 -35.87 -12.95 12.50
CA PHE A 18 -36.17 -12.41 11.18
C PHE A 18 -37.01 -11.12 11.24
N LEU A 19 -37.93 -11.00 12.20
CA LEU A 19 -38.70 -9.76 12.41
C LEU A 19 -37.81 -8.59 12.88
N ILE A 20 -36.85 -8.84 13.78
CA ILE A 20 -35.88 -7.82 14.23
C ILE A 20 -34.94 -7.41 13.09
N LEU A 21 -34.49 -8.36 12.26
CA LEU A 21 -33.67 -8.06 11.08
C LEU A 21 -34.46 -7.25 10.04
N PHE A 22 -35.74 -7.56 9.79
CA PHE A 22 -36.60 -6.78 8.89
C PHE A 22 -36.90 -5.37 9.41
N LEU A 23 -37.01 -5.19 10.73
CA LEU A 23 -37.17 -3.88 11.37
C LEU A 23 -35.90 -3.01 11.31
N LEU A 24 -34.71 -3.60 11.23
CA LEU A 24 -33.45 -2.85 11.09
C LEU A 24 -33.19 -2.39 9.65
N LEU A 25 -33.68 -3.10 8.63
CA LEU A 25 -33.48 -2.72 7.21
C LEU A 25 -34.41 -1.58 6.73
N THR A 26 -35.50 -1.26 7.44
CA THR A 26 -36.47 -0.23 7.01
C THR A 26 -36.13 1.20 7.44
N ALA A 27 -35.00 1.43 8.13
CA ALA A 27 -34.57 2.76 8.58
C ALA A 27 -33.84 3.61 7.51
N CYS A 28 -33.55 3.07 6.31
CA CYS A 28 -32.99 3.85 5.20
C CYS A 28 -34.04 4.11 4.11
N SER A 29 -35.10 4.85 4.44
CA SER A 29 -35.92 5.53 3.44
C SER A 29 -35.67 7.03 3.54
N ILE A 30 -34.71 7.54 2.75
CA ILE A 30 -34.49 8.97 2.54
C ILE A 30 -35.57 9.45 1.54
N PRO A 31 -36.49 10.36 1.90
CA PRO A 31 -37.38 10.96 0.93
C PRO A 31 -36.71 12.16 0.27
N GLY A 32 -36.59 12.10 -1.06
CA GLY A 32 -36.64 13.29 -1.91
C GLY A 32 -35.34 13.72 -2.58
N GLY A 33 -35.38 13.75 -3.93
CA GLY A 33 -34.53 14.66 -4.71
C GLY A 33 -33.94 14.10 -6.01
N ILE A 34 -34.76 13.60 -6.95
CA ILE A 34 -34.32 13.48 -8.35
C ILE A 34 -34.42 14.88 -8.97
N GLY A 35 -33.36 15.66 -8.83
CA GLY A 35 -33.16 16.89 -9.58
C GLY A 35 -32.50 16.59 -10.92
N SER A 36 -33.28 16.49 -12.00
CA SER A 36 -32.78 16.54 -13.37
C SER A 36 -32.31 17.96 -13.69
N GLY A 37 -31.10 18.30 -13.25
CA GLY A 37 -30.36 19.48 -13.68
C GLY A 37 -29.38 19.08 -14.77
N GLY A 38 -29.78 19.25 -16.03
CA GLY A 38 -28.85 19.26 -17.17
C GLY A 38 -27.93 20.48 -17.07
N GLY A 39 -26.92 20.39 -16.22
CA GLY A 39 -25.81 21.33 -16.12
C GLY A 39 -24.54 20.59 -16.47
N THR A 40 -23.91 20.99 -17.57
CA THR A 40 -22.55 20.58 -17.95
C THR A 40 -21.66 20.61 -16.71
N PRO A 41 -20.88 19.55 -16.40
CA PRO A 41 -19.94 19.62 -15.30
C PRO A 41 -19.05 20.85 -15.54
N PRO A 42 -18.86 21.75 -14.56
CA PRO A 42 -17.74 22.66 -14.66
C PRO A 42 -16.52 21.75 -14.77
N GLN A 43 -15.78 21.86 -15.87
CA GLN A 43 -14.41 21.36 -15.90
C GLN A 43 -13.72 22.05 -14.73
N THR A 44 -13.64 21.37 -13.59
CA THR A 44 -12.64 21.70 -12.60
C THR A 44 -11.34 21.46 -13.33
N SER A 45 -10.75 22.55 -13.82
CA SER A 45 -9.35 22.60 -14.14
C SER A 45 -8.66 22.13 -12.86
N HIS A 46 -8.28 20.85 -12.83
CA HIS A 46 -7.20 20.40 -11.97
C HIS A 46 -5.98 21.11 -12.53
N THR A 47 -5.89 22.41 -12.25
CA THR A 47 -4.61 23.08 -12.16
C THR A 47 -3.88 22.19 -11.18
N PRO A 48 -2.82 21.47 -11.58
CA PRO A 48 -1.97 20.86 -10.57
C PRO A 48 -1.63 22.03 -9.67
N ALA A 49 -2.11 22.00 -8.43
CA ALA A 49 -1.51 22.85 -7.43
C ALA A 49 -0.03 22.54 -7.60
N ALA A 50 0.75 23.56 -7.95
CA ALA A 50 2.17 23.49 -7.77
C ALA A 50 2.32 23.28 -6.26
N ALA A 51 2.21 22.02 -5.83
CA ALA A 51 2.92 21.54 -4.69
C ALA A 51 4.35 21.90 -5.06
N SER A 52 4.77 23.08 -4.58
CA SER A 52 6.15 23.24 -4.23
C SER A 52 6.40 22.04 -3.34
N ALA A 53 6.99 20.99 -3.92
CA ALA A 53 7.66 20.00 -3.13
C ALA A 53 8.63 20.87 -2.34
N THR A 54 8.29 21.16 -1.08
CA THR A 54 9.26 21.64 -0.13
C THR A 54 10.28 20.52 -0.14
N GLN A 55 11.32 20.71 -0.95
CA GLN A 55 12.35 19.71 -1.17
C GLN A 55 12.90 19.47 0.23
N PRO A 56 12.71 18.27 0.81
CA PRO A 56 13.27 18.02 2.12
C PRO A 56 14.76 18.23 1.93
N ASP A 57 15.33 19.12 2.75
CA ASP A 57 16.72 19.55 2.67
C ASP A 57 17.59 18.30 2.39
N PRO A 58 18.39 18.26 1.30
CA PRO A 58 19.21 17.09 0.99
C PRO A 58 19.93 16.67 2.25
N ALA A 59 19.84 15.39 2.61
CA ALA A 59 20.41 14.89 3.84
C ALA A 59 21.90 15.27 3.84
N LYS A 60 22.28 16.23 4.69
CA LYS A 60 23.65 16.72 4.82
C LYS A 60 24.54 15.53 5.13
N ASN A 61 25.36 15.13 4.15
CA ASN A 61 26.51 14.22 4.18
C ASN A 61 26.40 12.83 4.81
N ASP A 62 25.44 12.53 5.69
CA ASP A 62 25.45 11.29 6.47
C ASP A 62 24.73 10.12 5.76
N THR A 63 24.04 10.40 4.66
CA THR A 63 23.28 9.40 3.89
C THR A 63 23.88 9.09 2.52
N CYS A 64 24.87 9.87 2.09
CA CYS A 64 25.53 9.65 0.81
C CYS A 64 26.71 8.70 1.05
N PRO A 65 26.66 7.45 0.55
CA PRO A 65 27.79 6.55 0.69
C PRO A 65 29.01 7.16 0.00
N ASP A 66 30.21 6.87 0.53
CA ASP A 66 31.45 7.18 -0.17
C ASP A 66 31.52 6.35 -1.46
N LEU A 67 31.21 7.00 -2.58
CA LEU A 67 31.27 6.40 -3.91
C LEU A 67 32.71 6.46 -4.39
N SER A 68 33.55 5.55 -3.90
CA SER A 68 34.96 5.46 -4.27
C SER A 68 35.11 5.46 -5.80
N GLY A 69 35.80 6.47 -6.35
CA GLY A 69 36.01 6.62 -7.79
C GLY A 69 34.97 7.47 -8.53
N TYR A 70 33.96 8.01 -7.84
CA TYR A 70 33.00 8.96 -8.41
C TYR A 70 33.21 10.38 -7.86
N PRO A 71 33.15 11.44 -8.69
CA PRO A 71 33.21 12.80 -8.18
C PRO A 71 32.00 13.07 -7.26
N THR A 72 32.26 13.27 -5.98
CA THR A 72 31.22 13.61 -4.98
C THR A 72 30.72 15.05 -5.12
N ALA A 73 31.45 15.89 -5.85
CA ALA A 73 31.03 17.25 -6.19
C ALA A 73 29.84 17.21 -7.16
N GLY A 74 28.68 17.68 -6.68
CA GLY A 74 27.45 17.77 -7.49
C GLY A 74 26.58 16.50 -7.47
N VAL A 75 26.85 15.55 -6.58
CA VAL A 75 25.96 14.40 -6.35
C VAL A 75 24.97 14.73 -5.25
N ASP A 76 23.68 14.74 -5.61
CA ASP A 76 22.59 14.80 -4.64
C ASP A 76 22.22 13.39 -4.22
N CYS A 77 22.33 13.11 -2.92
CA CYS A 77 21.87 11.86 -2.33
C CYS A 77 20.46 12.02 -1.75
N TYR A 78 19.57 11.13 -2.15
CA TYR A 78 18.16 11.14 -1.74
C TYR A 78 17.80 9.88 -0.96
N THR A 79 17.02 10.07 0.11
CA THR A 79 16.48 8.98 0.92
C THR A 79 15.18 8.44 0.34
N PRO A 80 14.78 7.20 0.70
CA PRO A 80 13.48 6.66 0.31
C PRO A 80 12.30 7.55 0.76
N TYR A 81 12.41 8.20 1.92
CA TYR A 81 11.39 9.13 2.39
C TYR A 81 11.30 10.37 1.49
N GLN A 82 12.43 10.93 1.06
CA GLN A 82 12.45 12.05 0.10
C GLN A 82 11.76 11.68 -1.21
N PHE A 83 12.02 10.47 -1.74
CA PHE A 83 11.29 9.96 -2.91
C PHE A 83 9.79 9.86 -2.65
N ARG A 84 9.37 9.35 -1.49
CA ARG A 84 7.94 9.25 -1.15
C ARG A 84 7.27 10.63 -1.08
N VAL A 85 7.94 11.63 -0.54
CA VAL A 85 7.43 13.01 -0.49
C VAL A 85 7.38 13.61 -1.89
N ALA A 86 8.47 13.51 -2.66
CA ALA A 86 8.60 14.10 -3.98
C ALA A 86 7.53 13.60 -4.97
N TYR A 87 7.15 12.32 -4.87
CA TYR A 87 6.14 11.71 -5.74
C TYR A 87 4.75 11.56 -5.07
N GLY A 88 4.52 12.18 -3.91
CA GLY A 88 3.23 12.15 -3.22
C GLY A 88 2.81 10.79 -2.63
N VAL A 89 3.71 9.80 -2.63
CA VAL A 89 3.49 8.46 -2.05
C VAL A 89 3.31 8.54 -0.54
N GLU A 90 4.03 9.44 0.13
CA GLU A 90 3.93 9.62 1.59
C GLU A 90 2.49 9.96 2.02
N ALA A 91 1.82 10.83 1.26
CA ALA A 91 0.43 11.20 1.52
C ALA A 91 -0.54 10.02 1.33
N LEU A 92 -0.24 9.08 0.42
CA LEU A 92 -1.02 7.86 0.24
C LEU A 92 -0.78 6.88 1.40
N MET A 93 0.47 6.74 1.85
CA MET A 93 0.82 5.89 3.00
C MET A 93 0.14 6.37 4.29
N GLN A 94 0.08 7.69 4.53
CA GLN A 94 -0.63 8.30 5.66
C GLN A 94 -2.15 8.05 5.62
N LYS A 95 -2.72 7.84 4.43
CA LYS A 95 -4.13 7.43 4.23
C LYS A 95 -4.33 5.91 4.36
N GLY A 96 -3.27 5.15 4.69
CA GLY A 96 -3.31 3.70 4.87
C GLY A 96 -2.96 2.88 3.62
N PHE A 97 -2.68 3.51 2.47
CA PHE A 97 -2.23 2.82 1.27
C PHE A 97 -0.74 2.48 1.37
N THR A 98 -0.46 1.40 2.10
CA THR A 98 0.90 1.00 2.51
C THR A 98 1.44 -0.21 1.74
N GLY A 99 0.64 -0.82 0.88
CA GLY A 99 0.99 -2.08 0.21
C GLY A 99 0.86 -3.33 1.11
N LYS A 100 0.38 -3.19 2.36
CA LYS A 100 0.14 -4.34 3.24
C LYS A 100 -0.79 -5.37 2.58
N GLY A 101 -0.37 -6.63 2.63
CA GLY A 101 -1.08 -7.75 2.01
C GLY A 101 -0.84 -7.90 0.50
N GLN A 102 0.04 -7.09 -0.10
CA GLN A 102 0.47 -7.25 -1.48
C GLN A 102 1.82 -7.95 -1.55
N THR A 103 2.00 -8.80 -2.56
CA THR A 103 3.29 -9.41 -2.89
C THR A 103 3.89 -8.68 -4.08
N ILE A 104 5.13 -8.19 -3.94
CA ILE A 104 5.90 -7.61 -5.03
C ILE A 104 6.86 -8.66 -5.57
N VAL A 105 6.92 -8.81 -6.90
CA VAL A 105 7.84 -9.71 -7.59
C VAL A 105 8.76 -8.89 -8.47
N ASP A 106 10.06 -9.07 -8.29
CA ASP A 106 11.09 -8.48 -9.15
C ASP A 106 11.78 -9.58 -9.95
N ILE A 107 11.89 -9.38 -11.26
CA ILE A 107 12.53 -10.32 -12.19
C ILE A 107 13.89 -9.74 -12.58
N VAL A 108 14.92 -10.19 -11.87
CA VAL A 108 16.29 -9.75 -12.07
C VAL A 108 17.11 -10.81 -12.78
N SER A 109 18.06 -10.37 -13.61
CA SER A 109 19.02 -11.28 -14.22
C SER A 109 20.06 -11.71 -13.19
N PHE A 110 20.31 -13.02 -13.08
CA PHE A 110 21.35 -13.67 -12.26
C PHE A 110 21.25 -13.50 -10.72
N GLY A 111 20.60 -12.45 -10.23
CA GLY A 111 20.44 -12.16 -8.80
C GLY A 111 21.70 -11.58 -8.17
N SER A 112 21.69 -11.46 -6.83
CA SER A 112 22.84 -11.06 -6.02
C SER A 112 23.07 -12.08 -4.90
N PRO A 113 24.33 -12.49 -4.64
CA PRO A 113 24.64 -13.36 -3.51
C PRO A 113 24.40 -12.68 -2.14
N THR A 114 24.33 -11.35 -2.10
CA THR A 114 24.15 -10.54 -0.89
C THR A 114 22.77 -9.90 -0.77
N LEU A 115 21.82 -10.20 -1.68
CA LEU A 115 20.55 -9.47 -1.80
C LEU A 115 19.81 -9.27 -0.46
N GLN A 116 19.71 -10.32 0.37
CA GLN A 116 19.06 -10.21 1.67
C GLN A 116 19.85 -9.34 2.66
N GLN A 117 21.18 -9.43 2.65
CA GLN A 117 22.05 -8.62 3.49
C GLN A 117 21.97 -7.13 3.10
N ASP A 118 21.96 -6.85 1.79
CA ASP A 118 21.83 -5.49 1.26
C ASP A 118 20.49 -4.88 1.65
N MET A 119 19.41 -5.67 1.58
CA MET A 119 18.08 -5.25 2.04
C MET A 119 18.03 -5.01 3.55
N ASP A 120 18.61 -5.91 4.37
CA ASP A 120 18.67 -5.75 5.82
C ASP A 120 19.44 -4.45 6.21
N ALA A 121 20.53 -4.15 5.51
CA ALA A 121 21.30 -2.92 5.71
C ALA A 121 20.51 -1.67 5.29
N PHE A 122 19.79 -1.74 4.16
CA PHE A 122 18.92 -0.65 3.70
C PHE A 122 17.79 -0.37 4.68
N ASP A 123 17.10 -1.42 5.15
CA ASP A 123 16.00 -1.28 6.10
C ASP A 123 16.49 -0.66 7.41
N GLN A 124 17.66 -1.09 7.91
CA GLN A 124 18.28 -0.52 9.10
C GLN A 124 18.67 0.96 8.90
N GLN A 125 19.33 1.28 7.80
CA GLN A 125 19.81 2.65 7.52
C GLN A 125 18.66 3.66 7.45
N PHE A 126 17.51 3.25 6.93
CA PHE A 126 16.36 4.14 6.73
C PHE A 126 15.22 3.93 7.73
N GLY A 127 15.42 3.10 8.75
CA GLY A 127 14.41 2.82 9.79
C GLY A 127 13.13 2.18 9.23
N LEU A 128 13.26 1.32 8.21
CA LEU A 128 12.15 0.62 7.60
C LEU A 128 11.89 -0.73 8.31
N PRO A 129 10.65 -1.25 8.28
CA PRO A 129 10.37 -2.58 8.79
C PRO A 129 11.16 -3.64 8.00
N PRO A 130 11.89 -4.55 8.67
CA PRO A 130 12.70 -5.55 7.99
C PRO A 130 11.83 -6.52 7.21
N ILE A 131 12.28 -6.91 6.01
CA ILE A 131 11.61 -7.92 5.17
C ILE A 131 12.46 -9.17 4.95
N LYS A 132 11.79 -10.27 4.56
CA LYS A 132 12.47 -11.49 4.07
C LYS A 132 12.14 -11.72 2.61
N ILE A 133 13.18 -11.72 1.78
CA ILE A 133 13.08 -11.90 0.34
C ILE A 133 13.01 -13.40 0.05
N GLN A 134 12.05 -13.78 -0.80
CA GLN A 134 11.97 -15.13 -1.33
C GLN A 134 12.67 -15.17 -2.69
N ILE A 135 13.76 -15.91 -2.78
CA ILE A 135 14.55 -16.04 -4.01
C ILE A 135 14.07 -17.29 -4.77
N MET A 136 13.68 -17.11 -6.03
CA MET A 136 13.25 -18.19 -6.92
C MET A 136 14.14 -18.24 -8.16
N ASN A 137 14.78 -19.39 -8.40
CA ASN A 137 15.70 -19.58 -9.51
C ASN A 137 15.17 -20.69 -10.45
N PRO A 138 14.07 -20.46 -11.19
CA PRO A 138 13.43 -21.49 -12.01
C PRO A 138 14.31 -21.99 -13.17
N LEU A 139 15.28 -21.19 -13.60
CA LEU A 139 16.24 -21.52 -14.66
C LEU A 139 17.63 -21.91 -14.11
N GLY A 140 17.74 -22.12 -12.80
CA GLY A 140 19.01 -22.29 -12.10
C GLY A 140 19.70 -20.97 -11.76
N SER A 141 20.80 -21.04 -11.01
CA SER A 141 21.64 -19.89 -10.66
C SER A 141 22.91 -19.84 -11.52
N LYS A 142 23.47 -18.64 -11.66
CA LYS A 142 24.85 -18.45 -12.13
C LYS A 142 25.77 -18.19 -10.95
N PRO A 143 26.98 -18.77 -10.91
CA PRO A 143 27.98 -18.37 -9.93
C PRO A 143 28.27 -16.87 -10.05
N PHE A 144 28.42 -16.20 -8.90
CA PHE A 144 28.86 -14.81 -8.87
C PHE A 144 30.34 -14.73 -9.24
N ASP A 145 30.69 -13.84 -10.17
CA ASP A 145 32.08 -13.51 -10.52
C ASP A 145 32.45 -12.17 -9.87
N PRO A 146 33.34 -12.17 -8.86
CA PRO A 146 33.74 -10.95 -8.15
C PRO A 146 34.86 -10.15 -8.84
N SER A 147 35.37 -10.60 -10.01
CA SER A 147 36.61 -10.11 -10.62
C SER A 147 36.47 -9.09 -11.75
#